data_AF-A0AAE3UBG9-F1
#
_entry.id   AF-A0AAE3UBG9-F1
#
_cell.length_a   1.000
_cell.length_b   1.000
_cell.length_c   1.000
_cell.angle_alpha   90.00
_cell.angle_beta   90.00
_cell.angle_gamma   90.00
#
_symmetry.space_group_name_H-M   'P 1'
#
loop_
_entity.id
_entity.type
_entity.pdbx_description
1 polymer ?
#
loop_
_entity_poly.entity_id
_entity_poly.type
_entity_poly.pdbx_seq_one_letter_code
_entity_poly.pdbx_strand_id
1 'polypeptide(L)'
;MKGLLLNSIIVLCLIICGCGRHPYKNSIQSSEQSSFTLPDGIVQDTAVFYKTSVHTYGKSLSGILGLRKKNDTLLVTFFSEMGLRFFDISISKDTFEVKDCLPQLRSRAVIQTIVSDLRTAFLWDTDLYTHKTLFYQNKRPIIRFTYQNDWIFAEPGSDNTLASIAYTYGRKYKLKYTIHYTDYAGIYARQILIKHANFNLEIRLSLFKFT
;
A
#
# COMPACT_ATOMS: atom_id res chain seq x y z
N MET A 1 -32.15 47.73 -8.61
CA MET A 1 -31.44 46.69 -7.82
C MET A 1 -31.59 45.28 -8.40
N LYS A 2 -31.56 45.10 -9.73
CA LYS A 2 -31.73 43.78 -10.38
C LYS A 2 -30.41 43.11 -10.82
N GLY A 3 -29.31 43.87 -10.87
CA GLY A 3 -27.98 43.35 -11.29
C GLY A 3 -27.20 42.59 -10.23
N LEU A 4 -27.49 42.80 -8.93
CA LEU A 4 -26.79 42.12 -7.83
C LEU A 4 -27.23 40.66 -7.63
N LEU A 5 -28.50 40.35 -7.92
CA LEU A 5 -29.03 38.99 -7.78
C LEU A 5 -28.49 38.04 -8.86
N LEU A 6 -28.25 38.54 -10.07
CA LEU A 6 -27.72 37.73 -11.18
C LEU A 6 -26.26 37.30 -10.92
N ASN A 7 -25.45 38.20 -10.34
CA ASN A 7 -24.05 37.93 -10.05
C ASN A 7 -23.88 36.94 -8.89
N SER A 8 -24.81 36.94 -7.92
CA SER A 8 -24.79 36.02 -6.78
C SER A 8 -25.11 34.57 -7.16
N ILE A 9 -25.91 34.35 -8.21
CA ILE A 9 -26.26 33.00 -8.69
C ILE A 9 -25.11 32.37 -9.49
N ILE A 10 -24.36 33.18 -10.25
CA ILE A 10 -23.21 32.72 -11.04
C ILE A 10 -22.06 32.25 -10.11
N VAL A 11 -21.81 32.97 -9.02
CA VAL A 11 -20.80 32.58 -8.02
C VAL A 11 -21.21 31.30 -7.28
N LEU A 12 -22.50 31.12 -6.97
CA LEU A 12 -22.98 29.89 -6.32
C LEU A 12 -22.86 28.67 -7.23
N CYS A 13 -23.07 28.84 -8.55
CA CYS A 13 -22.96 27.76 -9.54
C CYS A 13 -21.50 27.28 -9.76
N LEU A 14 -20.51 28.19 -9.67
CA LEU A 14 -19.09 27.86 -9.77
C LEU A 14 -18.57 27.01 -8.59
N ILE A 15 -19.19 27.10 -7.41
CA ILE A 15 -18.78 26.35 -6.21
C ILE A 15 -19.26 24.88 -6.28
N ILE A 16 -20.35 24.59 -7.00
CA ILE A 16 -20.94 23.24 -7.07
C ILE A 16 -20.29 22.33 -8.14
N CYS A 17 -19.48 22.90 -9.03
CA CYS A 17 -18.73 22.17 -10.06
C CYS A 17 -17.29 21.80 -9.65
N GLY A 18 -16.99 21.80 -8.35
CA GLY A 18 -15.79 21.18 -7.79
C GLY A 18 -15.83 19.66 -7.93
N CYS A 19 -15.81 19.12 -9.15
CA CYS A 19 -15.65 17.70 -9.40
C CYS A 19 -14.32 17.25 -8.80
N GLY A 20 -14.39 16.57 -7.65
CA GLY A 20 -13.23 15.91 -7.06
C GLY A 20 -12.48 15.11 -8.14
N ARG A 21 -11.20 15.41 -8.34
CA ARG A 21 -10.38 14.72 -9.32
C ARG A 21 -10.26 13.25 -8.88
N HIS A 22 -10.89 12.36 -9.63
CA HIS A 22 -10.76 10.92 -9.46
C HIS A 22 -9.56 10.46 -10.28
N PRO A 23 -8.42 10.12 -9.67
CA PRO A 23 -7.16 9.92 -10.39
C PRO A 23 -7.24 8.84 -11.47
N TYR A 24 -8.11 7.84 -11.28
CA TYR A 24 -8.19 6.67 -12.16
C TYR A 24 -9.47 6.61 -13.03
N LYS A 25 -10.29 7.68 -13.09
CA LYS A 25 -11.55 7.67 -13.86
C LYS A 25 -11.34 7.75 -15.37
N ASN A 26 -10.21 8.28 -15.84
CA ASN A 26 -9.92 8.56 -17.25
C ASN A 26 -8.88 7.61 -17.88
N SER A 27 -8.68 6.41 -17.34
CA SER A 27 -7.72 5.44 -17.87
C SER A 27 -8.22 4.78 -19.15
N ILE A 28 -7.41 4.76 -20.20
CA ILE A 28 -7.73 4.05 -21.46
C ILE A 28 -7.37 2.58 -21.29
N GLN A 29 -8.35 1.69 -21.49
CA GLN A 29 -8.15 0.24 -21.46
C GLN A 29 -7.40 -0.20 -22.72
N SER A 30 -6.23 -0.83 -22.58
CA SER A 30 -5.57 -1.51 -23.71
C SER A 30 -5.92 -3.00 -23.67
N SER A 31 -6.23 -3.59 -24.82
CA SER A 31 -6.48 -5.04 -24.93
C SER A 31 -5.21 -5.88 -24.99
N GLU A 32 -4.03 -5.28 -24.81
CA GLU A 32 -2.75 -5.97 -24.84
C GLU A 32 -2.43 -6.56 -23.46
N GLN A 33 -2.07 -7.86 -23.43
CA GLN A 33 -1.53 -8.51 -22.23
C GLN A 33 -0.22 -7.83 -21.85
N SER A 34 -0.13 -7.32 -20.61
CA SER A 34 1.10 -6.73 -20.09
C SER A 34 2.22 -7.75 -19.98
N SER A 35 3.42 -7.41 -20.47
CA SER A 35 4.65 -8.15 -20.21
C SER A 35 5.20 -7.94 -18.78
N PHE A 36 4.71 -6.92 -18.06
CA PHE A 36 5.07 -6.71 -16.66
C PHE A 36 4.33 -7.71 -15.76
N THR A 37 5.11 -8.54 -15.09
CA THR A 37 4.63 -9.44 -14.03
C THR A 37 4.94 -8.79 -12.68
N LEU A 38 3.94 -8.75 -11.79
CA LEU A 38 4.16 -8.33 -10.41
C LEU A 38 5.22 -9.25 -9.77
N PRO A 39 6.32 -8.70 -9.22
CA PRO A 39 7.35 -9.52 -8.61
C PRO A 39 6.81 -10.16 -7.32
N ASP A 40 7.24 -11.39 -7.02
CA ASP A 40 7.01 -12.00 -5.71
C ASP A 40 7.88 -11.24 -4.69
N GLY A 41 7.24 -10.57 -3.73
CA GLY A 41 7.93 -9.56 -2.90
C GLY A 41 8.83 -10.16 -1.80
N ILE A 42 8.77 -11.48 -1.56
CA ILE A 42 9.57 -12.19 -0.54
C ILE A 42 9.96 -13.58 -1.03
N VAL A 43 11.28 -13.84 -1.06
CA VAL A 43 11.83 -15.17 -1.37
C VAL A 43 11.56 -16.17 -0.25
N GLN A 44 11.16 -17.38 -0.64
CA GLN A 44 10.94 -18.52 0.24
C GLN A 44 12.16 -18.80 1.14
N ASP A 45 11.91 -19.05 2.42
CA ASP A 45 12.87 -19.40 3.46
C ASP A 45 14.03 -18.41 3.70
N THR A 46 13.97 -17.22 3.08
CA THR A 46 14.92 -16.13 3.30
C THR A 46 14.30 -15.07 4.20
N ALA A 47 14.98 -14.72 5.29
CA ALA A 47 14.57 -13.62 6.15
C ALA A 47 15.09 -12.29 5.58
N VAL A 48 14.20 -11.30 5.47
CA VAL A 48 14.55 -9.92 5.13
C VAL A 48 14.18 -9.01 6.28
N PHE A 49 15.04 -8.03 6.56
CA PHE A 49 14.87 -7.11 7.67
C PHE A 49 14.78 -5.67 7.15
N TYR A 50 13.90 -4.89 7.75
CA TYR A 50 13.77 -3.46 7.50
C TYR A 50 13.87 -2.70 8.80
N LYS A 51 14.67 -1.64 8.82
CA LYS A 51 14.52 -0.58 9.82
C LYS A 51 13.19 0.10 9.55
N THR A 52 12.34 0.15 10.57
CA THR A 52 10.95 0.54 10.44
C THR A 52 10.64 1.70 11.36
N SER A 53 9.91 2.68 10.84
CA SER A 53 9.31 3.77 11.61
C SER A 53 7.84 3.88 11.27
N VAL A 54 6.99 3.81 12.29
CA VAL A 54 5.55 4.01 12.20
C VAL A 54 5.21 5.33 12.87
N HIS A 55 4.71 6.30 12.12
CA HIS A 55 4.31 7.61 12.62
C HIS A 55 2.79 7.75 12.59
N THR A 56 2.19 8.17 13.71
CA THR A 56 0.76 8.41 13.82
C THR A 56 0.46 9.44 14.91
N TYR A 57 -0.38 10.43 14.61
CA TYR A 57 -0.82 11.47 15.56
C TYR A 57 0.31 12.06 16.43
N GLY A 58 1.46 12.36 15.82
CA GLY A 58 2.62 12.97 16.50
C GLY A 58 3.45 11.99 17.34
N LYS A 59 3.10 10.71 17.37
CA LYS A 59 3.88 9.63 18.00
C LYS A 59 4.61 8.82 16.94
N SER A 60 5.79 8.33 17.29
CA SER A 60 6.58 7.45 16.43
C SER A 60 6.94 6.17 17.18
N LEU A 61 6.82 5.05 16.51
CA LEU A 61 7.29 3.75 16.96
C LEU A 61 8.36 3.26 15.98
N SER A 62 9.55 2.97 16.48
CA SER A 62 10.70 2.58 15.65
C SER A 62 11.31 1.26 16.09
N GLY A 63 11.86 0.52 15.13
CA GLY A 63 12.47 -0.78 15.40
C GLY A 63 12.87 -1.52 14.12
N ILE A 64 12.99 -2.84 14.21
CA ILE A 64 13.29 -3.73 13.10
C ILE A 64 12.09 -4.61 12.80
N LEU A 65 11.65 -4.60 11.54
CA LEU A 65 10.63 -5.48 10.99
C LEU A 65 11.33 -6.63 10.25
N GLY A 66 11.21 -7.84 10.77
CA GLY A 66 11.63 -9.06 10.12
C GLY A 66 10.47 -9.71 9.36
N LEU A 67 10.74 -10.15 8.14
CA LEU A 67 9.80 -10.82 7.26
C LEU A 67 10.43 -12.10 6.73
N ARG A 68 9.70 -13.20 6.74
CA ARG A 68 10.15 -14.46 6.15
C ARG A 68 8.95 -15.25 5.62
N LYS A 69 9.04 -15.66 4.36
CA LYS A 69 8.08 -16.60 3.76
C LYS A 69 8.45 -18.03 4.16
N LYS A 70 7.51 -18.77 4.72
CA LYS A 70 7.63 -20.21 5.00
C LYS A 70 6.38 -20.91 4.48
N ASN A 71 6.51 -21.57 3.35
CA ASN A 71 5.40 -22.15 2.58
C ASN A 71 4.40 -21.04 2.23
N ASP A 72 3.11 -21.30 2.42
CA ASP A 72 2.02 -20.34 2.19
C ASP A 72 1.78 -19.41 3.39
N THR A 73 2.81 -19.14 4.19
CA THR A 73 2.73 -18.28 5.37
C THR A 73 3.86 -17.26 5.40
N LEU A 74 3.50 -15.98 5.52
CA LEU A 74 4.40 -14.89 5.79
C LEU A 74 4.51 -14.69 7.31
N LEU A 75 5.70 -14.91 7.84
CA LEU A 75 6.05 -14.64 9.22
C LEU A 75 6.54 -13.20 9.36
N VAL A 76 5.92 -12.45 10.26
CA VAL A 76 6.19 -11.04 10.49
C VAL A 76 6.50 -10.82 11.96
N THR A 77 7.68 -10.27 12.25
CA THR A 77 8.06 -9.90 13.61
C THR A 77 8.52 -8.45 13.64
N PHE A 78 7.91 -7.62 14.48
CA PHE A 78 8.37 -6.25 14.71
C PHE A 78 8.84 -6.09 16.14
N PHE A 79 10.06 -5.60 16.33
CA PHE A 79 10.69 -5.45 17.62
C PHE A 79 11.52 -4.17 17.69
N SER A 80 11.66 -3.60 18.88
CA SER A 80 12.52 -2.45 19.16
C SER A 80 14.00 -2.78 18.96
N GLU A 81 14.85 -1.77 18.86
CA GLU A 81 16.31 -1.96 18.78
C GLU A 81 16.88 -2.66 20.04
N MET A 82 16.18 -2.61 21.18
CA MET A 82 16.53 -3.30 22.43
C MET A 82 15.96 -4.72 22.55
N GLY A 83 15.35 -5.25 21.48
CA GLY A 83 14.82 -6.62 21.45
C GLY A 83 13.42 -6.80 22.05
N LEU A 84 12.79 -5.75 22.61
CA LEU A 84 11.38 -5.82 23.00
C LEU A 84 10.50 -6.04 21.78
N ARG A 85 9.73 -7.14 21.75
CA ARG A 85 8.82 -7.45 20.65
C ARG A 85 7.55 -6.61 20.74
N PHE A 86 7.22 -5.92 19.65
CA PHE A 86 5.96 -5.20 19.50
C PHE A 86 4.83 -6.13 19.06
N PHE A 87 5.10 -6.97 18.05
CA PHE A 87 4.21 -8.04 17.62
C PHE A 87 4.95 -9.17 16.87
N ASP A 88 4.35 -10.35 16.88
CA ASP A 88 4.67 -11.54 16.09
C ASP A 88 3.39 -12.06 15.44
N ILE A 89 3.34 -12.08 14.11
CA ILE A 89 2.15 -12.41 13.33
C ILE A 89 2.53 -13.39 12.23
N SER A 90 1.76 -14.46 12.10
CA SER A 90 1.74 -15.29 10.88
C SER A 90 0.58 -14.89 10.00
N ILE A 91 0.86 -14.58 8.74
CA ILE A 91 -0.12 -14.19 7.73
C ILE A 91 -0.18 -15.32 6.71
N SER A 92 -1.30 -16.03 6.68
CA SER A 92 -1.63 -17.00 5.63
C SER A 92 -2.47 -16.32 4.55
N LYS A 93 -2.93 -17.10 3.57
CA LYS A 93 -3.79 -16.65 2.46
C LYS A 93 -5.01 -15.85 2.93
N ASP A 94 -5.92 -16.52 3.63
CA ASP A 94 -7.19 -15.91 4.05
C ASP A 94 -7.20 -15.42 5.50
N THR A 95 -6.23 -15.86 6.30
CA THR A 95 -6.22 -15.66 7.75
C THR A 95 -4.88 -15.11 8.24
N PHE A 96 -4.88 -14.64 9.48
CA PHE A 96 -3.67 -14.33 10.21
C PHE A 96 -3.82 -14.75 11.67
N GLU A 97 -2.70 -15.07 12.31
CA GLU A 97 -2.62 -15.43 13.72
C GLU A 97 -1.63 -14.49 14.42
N VAL A 98 -2.03 -13.94 15.56
CA VAL A 98 -1.16 -13.11 16.41
C VAL A 98 -0.58 -13.99 17.50
N LYS A 99 0.70 -14.33 17.40
CA LYS A 99 1.41 -15.17 18.38
C LYS A 99 1.79 -14.39 19.62
N ASP A 100 2.24 -13.15 19.41
CA ASP A 100 2.65 -12.24 20.47
C ASP A 100 2.34 -10.81 20.05
N CYS A 101 1.94 -9.95 20.97
CA CYS A 101 1.63 -8.56 20.69
C CYS A 101 1.51 -7.77 21.99
N LEU A 102 2.13 -6.60 22.03
CA LEU A 102 1.93 -5.68 23.13
C LEU A 102 0.44 -5.35 23.28
N PRO A 103 -0.12 -5.34 24.51
CA PRO A 103 -1.55 -5.10 24.73
C PRO A 103 -2.08 -3.83 24.05
N GLN A 104 -1.25 -2.80 23.98
CA GLN A 104 -1.56 -1.50 23.37
C GLN A 104 -1.74 -1.56 21.85
N LEU A 105 -1.11 -2.54 21.18
CA LEU A 105 -1.19 -2.76 19.73
C LEU A 105 -2.20 -3.86 19.36
N ARG A 106 -2.69 -4.63 20.34
CA ARG A 106 -3.52 -5.83 20.14
C ARG A 106 -4.98 -5.54 19.73
N SER A 107 -5.34 -4.29 19.45
CA SER A 107 -6.68 -3.99 18.94
C SER A 107 -6.88 -4.59 17.55
N ARG A 108 -8.07 -5.11 17.28
CA ARG A 108 -8.41 -5.73 15.99
C ARG A 108 -8.15 -4.78 14.81
N ALA A 109 -8.52 -3.52 14.94
CA ALA A 109 -8.35 -2.52 13.89
C ALA A 109 -6.87 -2.25 13.55
N VAL A 110 -6.01 -2.18 14.57
CA VAL A 110 -4.56 -1.98 14.38
C VAL A 110 -3.94 -3.17 13.66
N ILE A 111 -4.20 -4.39 14.16
CA ILE A 111 -3.63 -5.60 13.56
C ILE A 111 -4.13 -5.80 12.12
N GLN A 112 -5.41 -5.58 11.86
CA GLN A 112 -5.95 -5.68 10.50
C GLN A 112 -5.33 -4.66 9.54
N THR A 113 -5.08 -3.43 10.02
CA THR A 113 -4.41 -2.40 9.23
C THR A 113 -2.98 -2.83 8.89
N ILE A 114 -2.21 -3.24 9.90
CA ILE A 114 -0.82 -3.72 9.71
C ILE A 114 -0.77 -4.90 8.73
N VAL A 115 -1.63 -5.90 8.91
CA VAL A 115 -1.69 -7.06 8.02
C VAL A 115 -2.05 -6.65 6.60
N SER A 116 -3.05 -5.77 6.42
CA SER A 116 -3.45 -5.28 5.09
C SER A 116 -2.34 -4.49 4.40
N ASP A 117 -1.65 -3.63 5.14
CA ASP A 117 -0.56 -2.80 4.66
C ASP A 117 0.63 -3.66 4.23
N LEU A 118 1.06 -4.59 5.08
CA LEU A 118 2.17 -5.50 4.78
C LEU A 118 1.86 -6.46 3.64
N ARG A 119 0.63 -6.98 3.57
CA ARG A 119 0.21 -7.82 2.44
C ARG A 119 0.38 -7.08 1.12
N THR A 120 -0.08 -5.85 1.05
CA THR A 120 0.01 -5.05 -0.19
C THR A 120 1.44 -4.57 -0.46
N ALA A 121 2.17 -4.15 0.57
CA ALA A 121 3.55 -3.66 0.45
C ALA A 121 4.53 -4.71 -0.05
N PHE A 122 4.30 -5.97 0.30
CA PHE A 122 5.16 -7.08 -0.11
C PHE A 122 4.51 -7.95 -1.18
N LEU A 123 3.39 -7.50 -1.77
CA LEU A 123 2.60 -8.24 -2.76
C LEU A 123 2.36 -9.70 -2.33
N TRP A 124 2.14 -9.90 -1.02
CA TRP A 124 1.97 -11.23 -0.45
C TRP A 124 0.70 -11.86 -1.00
N ASP A 125 0.84 -13.11 -1.47
CA ASP A 125 -0.24 -13.92 -2.00
C ASP A 125 -0.92 -13.30 -3.22
N THR A 126 -0.14 -13.16 -4.29
CA THR A 126 -0.57 -12.54 -5.55
C THR A 126 -1.73 -13.26 -6.24
N ASP A 127 -2.06 -14.47 -5.82
CA ASP A 127 -3.17 -15.28 -6.34
C ASP A 127 -4.52 -14.76 -5.86
N LEU A 128 -4.55 -13.98 -4.77
CA LEU A 128 -5.73 -13.24 -4.34
C LEU A 128 -6.04 -12.02 -5.22
N TYR A 129 -5.10 -11.62 -6.08
CA TYR A 129 -5.28 -10.51 -7.00
C TYR A 129 -5.90 -10.99 -8.31
N THR A 130 -7.17 -10.64 -8.50
CA THR A 130 -7.96 -11.01 -9.68
C THR A 130 -8.07 -9.85 -10.67
N HIS A 131 -8.58 -10.13 -11.88
CA HIS A 131 -8.88 -9.12 -12.90
C HIS A 131 -7.70 -8.20 -13.25
N LYS A 132 -6.51 -8.80 -13.42
CA LYS A 132 -5.31 -8.07 -13.85
C LYS A 132 -5.55 -7.48 -15.24
N THR A 133 -5.46 -6.17 -15.36
CA THR A 133 -5.65 -5.47 -16.64
C THR A 133 -4.66 -4.32 -16.75
N LEU A 134 -4.07 -4.18 -17.94
CA LEU A 134 -3.16 -3.09 -18.27
C LEU A 134 -3.95 -1.87 -18.78
N PHE A 135 -3.60 -0.70 -18.27
CA PHE A 135 -4.07 0.59 -18.73
C PHE A 135 -2.88 1.52 -18.95
N TYR A 136 -3.10 2.56 -19.74
CA TYR A 136 -2.15 3.65 -19.87
C TYR A 136 -2.73 4.94 -19.33
N GLN A 137 -1.95 5.62 -18.49
CA GLN A 137 -2.24 6.97 -18.04
C GLN A 137 -1.04 7.85 -18.37
N ASN A 138 -1.26 8.88 -19.20
CA ASN A 138 -0.17 9.77 -19.66
C ASN A 138 1.04 9.00 -20.24
N LYS A 139 0.78 7.96 -21.04
CA LYS A 139 1.79 7.04 -21.62
C LYS A 139 2.57 6.19 -20.60
N ARG A 140 2.16 6.17 -19.33
CA ARG A 140 2.72 5.28 -18.30
C ARG A 140 1.84 4.04 -18.15
N PRO A 141 2.42 2.83 -18.12
CA PRO A 141 1.67 1.62 -17.86
C PRO A 141 1.16 1.62 -16.41
N ILE A 142 -0.07 1.18 -16.20
CA ILE A 142 -0.68 0.96 -14.90
C ILE A 142 -1.37 -0.40 -14.93
N ILE A 143 -1.05 -1.25 -13.96
CA ILE A 143 -1.69 -2.55 -13.80
C ILE A 143 -2.74 -2.40 -12.73
N ARG A 144 -3.99 -2.63 -13.12
CA ARG A 144 -5.11 -2.68 -12.19
C ARG A 144 -5.41 -4.13 -11.86
N PHE A 145 -5.67 -4.40 -10.59
CA PHE A 145 -6.21 -5.67 -10.12
C PHE A 145 -7.17 -5.44 -8.97
N THR A 146 -7.97 -6.45 -8.66
CA THR A 146 -8.92 -6.44 -7.56
C THR A 146 -8.43 -7.32 -6.43
N TYR A 147 -8.60 -6.82 -5.22
CA TYR A 147 -8.45 -7.61 -4.00
C TYR A 147 -9.75 -7.47 -3.21
N GLN A 148 -10.46 -8.58 -3.03
CA GLN A 148 -11.82 -8.58 -2.50
C GLN A 148 -12.72 -7.65 -3.35
N ASN A 149 -13.24 -6.56 -2.77
CA ASN A 149 -14.10 -5.57 -3.45
C ASN A 149 -13.38 -4.23 -3.73
N ASP A 150 -12.08 -4.18 -3.49
CA ASP A 150 -11.26 -2.99 -3.62
C ASP A 150 -10.38 -3.06 -4.88
N TRP A 151 -9.93 -1.88 -5.32
CA TRP A 151 -9.13 -1.74 -6.54
C TRP A 151 -7.73 -1.31 -6.19
N ILE A 152 -6.75 -2.03 -6.74
CA ILE A 152 -5.34 -1.76 -6.57
C ILE A 152 -4.76 -1.38 -7.93
N PHE A 153 -4.00 -0.29 -7.96
CA PHE A 153 -3.31 0.21 -9.14
C PHE A 153 -1.80 0.16 -8.87
N ALA A 154 -1.08 -0.66 -9.61
CA ALA A 154 0.37 -0.79 -9.54
C ALA A 154 1.01 -0.09 -10.74
N GLU A 155 2.00 0.76 -10.46
CA GLU A 155 2.76 1.50 -11.47
C GLU A 155 4.17 0.93 -11.55
N PRO A 156 4.58 0.37 -12.70
CA PRO A 156 5.96 0.00 -12.98
C PRO A 156 6.90 1.22 -12.96
N GLY A 157 8.11 1.02 -12.48
CA GLY A 157 9.25 1.92 -12.63
C GLY A 157 9.97 1.76 -13.97
N SER A 158 11.05 2.52 -14.15
CA SER A 158 11.86 2.48 -15.38
C SER A 158 12.51 1.13 -15.65
N ASP A 159 12.84 0.39 -14.59
CA ASP A 159 13.68 -0.81 -14.66
C ASP A 159 12.87 -2.10 -14.50
N ASN A 160 11.58 -2.06 -14.86
CA ASN A 160 10.63 -3.17 -14.64
C ASN A 160 10.47 -3.54 -13.15
N THR A 161 10.89 -2.66 -12.24
CA THR A 161 10.60 -2.71 -10.81
C THR A 161 9.24 -2.09 -10.52
N LEU A 162 8.72 -2.29 -9.32
CA LEU A 162 7.49 -1.61 -8.90
C LEU A 162 7.83 -0.21 -8.38
N ALA A 163 7.22 0.84 -8.92
CA ALA A 163 7.45 2.21 -8.43
C ALA A 163 6.45 2.59 -7.34
N SER A 164 5.17 2.24 -7.54
CA SER A 164 4.14 2.52 -6.54
C SER A 164 2.91 1.64 -6.64
N ILE A 165 2.16 1.58 -5.54
CA ILE A 165 0.80 1.03 -5.47
C ILE A 165 -0.14 2.10 -4.92
N ALA A 166 -1.30 2.28 -5.54
CA ALA A 166 -2.44 2.97 -4.94
C ALA A 166 -3.54 1.96 -4.61
N TYR A 167 -3.86 1.84 -3.32
CA TYR A 167 -4.98 1.02 -2.85
C TYR A 167 -6.21 1.91 -2.73
N THR A 168 -7.31 1.53 -3.37
CA THR A 168 -8.54 2.34 -3.43
C THR A 168 -9.79 1.53 -3.13
N TYR A 169 -10.86 2.21 -2.71
CA TYR A 169 -12.12 1.57 -2.36
C TYR A 169 -13.33 2.27 -2.99
N GLY A 170 -14.40 1.49 -3.17
CA GLY A 170 -15.68 1.94 -3.71
C GLY A 170 -15.67 2.32 -5.19
N ARG A 171 -16.87 2.58 -5.74
CA ARG A 171 -17.09 2.82 -7.19
C ARG A 171 -16.37 4.06 -7.74
N LYS A 172 -15.93 4.98 -6.88
CA LYS A 172 -15.26 6.24 -7.25
C LYS A 172 -13.74 6.19 -7.01
N TYR A 173 -13.17 5.02 -6.75
CA TYR A 173 -11.73 4.82 -6.49
C TYR A 173 -11.19 5.78 -5.43
N LYS A 174 -11.86 5.85 -4.27
CA LYS A 174 -11.37 6.69 -3.17
C LYS A 174 -10.06 6.12 -2.65
N LEU A 175 -9.03 6.94 -2.49
CA LEU A 175 -7.73 6.50 -2.02
C LEU A 175 -7.81 6.03 -0.56
N LYS A 176 -7.30 4.83 -0.28
CA LYS A 176 -7.15 4.28 1.07
C LYS A 176 -5.74 4.58 1.59
N TYR A 177 -4.74 4.16 0.83
CA TYR A 177 -3.32 4.44 1.07
C TYR A 177 -2.51 4.30 -0.21
N THR A 178 -1.30 4.86 -0.21
CA THR A 178 -0.29 4.70 -1.26
C THR A 178 0.93 3.98 -0.70
N ILE A 179 1.60 3.23 -1.56
CA ILE A 179 2.91 2.62 -1.28
C ILE A 179 3.87 3.11 -2.35
N HIS A 180 5.01 3.65 -1.95
CA HIS A 180 6.09 4.05 -2.84
C HIS A 180 7.33 3.23 -2.55
N TYR A 181 7.99 2.77 -3.62
CA TYR A 181 9.20 1.97 -3.55
C TYR A 181 10.33 2.75 -4.23
N THR A 182 11.49 2.79 -3.58
CA THR A 182 12.68 3.45 -4.15
C THR A 182 13.95 2.64 -3.89
N ASP A 183 14.92 2.84 -4.78
CA ASP A 183 16.27 2.29 -4.73
C ASP A 183 16.32 0.77 -4.51
N TYR A 184 16.15 -0.04 -5.54
CA TYR A 184 16.13 -1.50 -5.37
C TYR A 184 17.53 -2.11 -5.09
N ALA A 185 17.56 -3.20 -4.34
CA ALA A 185 18.70 -4.10 -4.17
C ALA A 185 18.27 -5.52 -4.55
N GLY A 186 18.49 -5.89 -5.81
CA GLY A 186 17.86 -7.09 -6.38
C GLY A 186 16.34 -6.92 -6.42
N ILE A 187 15.61 -7.85 -5.82
CA ILE A 187 14.14 -7.82 -5.77
C ILE A 187 13.57 -6.95 -4.63
N TYR A 188 14.40 -6.53 -3.67
CA TYR A 188 13.95 -5.80 -2.49
C TYR A 188 14.12 -4.30 -2.67
N ALA A 189 13.05 -3.52 -2.48
CA ALA A 189 13.16 -2.07 -2.43
C ALA A 189 13.98 -1.66 -1.19
N ARG A 190 14.97 -0.77 -1.32
CA ARG A 190 15.69 -0.27 -0.15
C ARG A 190 14.84 0.63 0.70
N GLN A 191 13.84 1.29 0.11
CA GLN A 191 12.90 2.10 0.86
C GLN A 191 11.48 1.83 0.41
N ILE A 192 10.59 1.67 1.39
CA ILE A 192 9.15 1.52 1.19
C ILE A 192 8.44 2.55 2.08
N LEU A 193 7.57 3.35 1.49
CA LEU A 193 6.76 4.34 2.19
C LEU A 193 5.28 4.01 2.01
N ILE A 194 4.59 3.64 3.09
CA ILE A 194 3.15 3.43 3.13
C ILE A 194 2.51 4.66 3.78
N LYS A 195 1.55 5.30 3.10
CA LYS A 195 0.88 6.51 3.59
C LYS A 195 -0.62 6.40 3.45
N HIS A 196 -1.33 6.47 4.57
CA HIS A 196 -2.79 6.44 4.60
C HIS A 196 -3.40 7.80 4.25
N ALA A 197 -4.48 7.79 3.48
CA ALA A 197 -5.17 9.00 3.04
C ALA A 197 -6.23 9.48 4.03
N ASN A 198 -6.86 8.54 4.75
CA ASN A 198 -8.03 8.81 5.59
C ASN A 198 -7.69 9.08 7.07
N PHE A 199 -6.47 8.77 7.51
CA PHE A 199 -6.01 9.01 8.87
C PHE A 199 -4.48 9.16 8.89
N ASN A 200 -3.96 9.80 9.94
CA ASN A 200 -2.53 10.05 10.08
C ASN A 200 -1.82 8.75 10.46
N LEU A 201 -1.40 8.00 9.45
CA LEU A 201 -0.51 6.85 9.59
C LEU A 201 0.47 6.83 8.42
N GLU A 202 1.75 6.81 8.75
CA GLU A 202 2.84 6.67 7.82
C GLU A 202 3.80 5.59 8.31
N ILE A 203 4.12 4.62 7.44
CA ILE A 203 5.07 3.55 7.73
C ILE A 203 6.23 3.69 6.75
N ARG A 204 7.43 3.89 7.29
CA ARG A 204 8.68 3.93 6.53
C ARG A 204 9.47 2.68 6.82
N LEU A 205 9.87 1.97 5.78
CA LEU A 205 10.73 0.80 5.83
C LEU A 205 12.03 1.15 5.09
N SER A 206 13.17 0.81 5.67
CA SER A 206 14.48 0.94 5.06
C SER A 206 15.23 -0.39 5.17
N LEU A 207 15.59 -0.99 4.04
CA LEU A 207 16.21 -2.31 3.99
C LEU A 207 17.45 -2.35 4.89
N PHE A 208 17.42 -3.24 5.87
CA PHE A 208 18.46 -3.38 6.87
C PHE A 208 19.51 -4.38 6.38
N LYS A 209 20.78 -3.99 6.45
CA LYS A 209 21.92 -4.87 6.19
C LYS A 209 22.71 -5.02 7.48
N PHE A 210 22.93 -6.26 7.90
CA PHE A 210 23.98 -6.55 8.88
C PHE A 210 25.31 -6.25 8.19
N THR A 211 25.97 -5.19 8.65
CA THR A 211 27.34 -4.84 8.22
C THR A 211 28.31 -5.43 9.22
#